data_AF-A0A8S0VNY9-F1
#
_entry.id   AF-A0A8S0VNY9-F1
#
_cell.length_a   1.000
_cell.length_b   1.000
_cell.length_c   1.000
_cell.angle_alpha   90.00
_cell.angle_beta   90.00
_cell.angle_gamma   90.00
#
_symmetry.space_group_name_H-M   'P 1'
#
loop_
_entity.id
_entity.type
_entity.pdbx_description
1 polymer ?
#
loop_
_entity_poly.entity_id
_entity_poly.type
_entity_poly.pdbx_seq_one_letter_code
_entity_poly.pdbx_strand_id
1 'polypeptide(L)'
;MDISTPTFPVHHSTLSLDIEGHKTEIIISSYEDHFLVIVTQIGSMGTILHARKEEGVSINPTFNVSVTFGKRDEPMLVACARQLIEFIRYKSI
;
A
#
# COMPACT_ATOMS: atom_id res chain seq x y z
N MET A 1 -38.04 3.53 -5.51
CA MET A 1 -36.83 4.09 -6.14
C MET A 1 -35.66 3.48 -5.41
N ASP A 2 -35.06 2.45 -5.99
CA ASP A 2 -33.85 1.84 -5.43
C ASP A 2 -32.69 2.80 -5.69
N ILE A 3 -32.26 3.51 -4.65
CA ILE A 3 -31.03 4.30 -4.70
C ILE A 3 -29.91 3.28 -4.51
N SER A 4 -29.37 2.78 -5.63
CA SER A 4 -28.16 1.96 -5.55
C SER A 4 -27.07 2.80 -4.89
N THR A 5 -26.47 2.25 -3.84
CA THR A 5 -25.31 2.88 -3.22
C THR A 5 -24.21 3.01 -4.28
N PRO A 6 -23.60 4.19 -4.44
CA PRO A 6 -22.54 4.37 -5.41
C PRO A 6 -21.39 3.42 -5.07
N THR A 7 -21.01 2.59 -6.05
CA THR A 7 -19.87 1.69 -5.92
C THR A 7 -18.58 2.50 -6.00
N PHE A 8 -17.56 2.10 -5.24
CA PHE A 8 -16.25 2.76 -5.30
C PHE A 8 -15.71 2.73 -6.74
N PRO A 9 -15.30 3.88 -7.31
CA PRO A 9 -15.10 4.02 -8.75
C PRO A 9 -13.82 3.39 -9.29
N VAL A 10 -12.98 2.79 -8.43
CA VAL A 10 -11.74 2.13 -8.83
C VAL A 10 -11.74 0.66 -8.46
N HIS A 11 -11.04 -0.13 -9.28
CA HIS A 11 -10.85 -1.56 -9.01
C HIS A 11 -10.14 -1.71 -7.67
N HIS A 12 -10.76 -2.43 -6.75
CA HIS A 12 -10.22 -2.65 -5.42
C HIS A 12 -10.47 -4.08 -4.97
N SER A 13 -9.62 -4.54 -4.06
CA SER A 13 -9.75 -5.83 -3.40
C SER A 13 -9.54 -5.63 -1.92
N THR A 14 -10.39 -6.28 -1.12
CA THR A 14 -10.33 -6.23 0.33
C THR A 14 -10.11 -7.63 0.87
N LEU A 15 -9.19 -7.77 1.83
CA LEU A 15 -8.88 -9.00 2.52
C LEU A 15 -8.84 -8.73 4.02
N SER A 16 -9.52 -9.55 4.80
CA SER A 16 -9.40 -9.56 6.25
C SER A 16 -8.74 -10.87 6.70
N LEU A 17 -7.67 -10.77 7.47
CA LEU A 17 -7.00 -11.93 8.05
C LEU A 17 -6.52 -11.65 9.46
N ASP A 18 -6.21 -12.70 10.21
CA ASP A 18 -5.53 -12.58 11.50
C ASP A 18 -4.01 -12.68 11.27
N ILE A 19 -3.25 -11.69 11.73
CA ILE A 19 -1.78 -11.68 11.68
C ILE A 19 -1.29 -11.56 13.11
N GLU A 20 -0.61 -12.59 13.61
CA GLU A 20 -0.07 -12.63 14.99
C GLU A 20 -1.13 -12.33 16.07
N GLY A 21 -2.37 -12.79 15.90
CA GLY A 21 -3.47 -12.54 16.84
C GLY A 21 -4.17 -11.19 16.65
N HIS A 22 -3.79 -10.42 15.62
CA HIS A 22 -4.39 -9.13 15.32
C HIS A 22 -5.20 -9.19 14.02
N LYS A 23 -6.51 -8.95 14.12
CA LYS A 23 -7.37 -8.77 12.95
C LYS A 23 -6.81 -7.62 12.11
N THR A 24 -6.41 -7.94 10.89
CA THR A 24 -5.78 -7.02 9.94
C THR A 24 -6.65 -6.94 8.70
N GLU A 25 -6.99 -5.72 8.30
CA GLU A 25 -7.69 -5.42 7.05
C GLU A 25 -6.71 -4.85 6.05
N ILE A 26 -6.71 -5.45 4.86
CA ILE A 26 -5.89 -5.06 3.72
C ILE A 26 -6.82 -4.62 2.60
N ILE A 27 -6.60 -3.42 2.07
CA ILE A 27 -7.31 -2.90 0.91
C ILE A 27 -6.27 -2.52 -0.14
N ILE A 28 -6.42 -3.04 -1.35
CA ILE A 28 -5.59 -2.68 -2.50
C ILE A 28 -6.51 -2.03 -3.53
N SER A 29 -6.21 -0.79 -3.92
CA SER A 29 -6.92 -0.07 -4.99
C SER A 29 -5.97 0.26 -6.12
N SER A 30 -6.41 0.02 -7.35
CA SER A 30 -5.65 0.28 -8.57
C SER A 30 -6.15 1.56 -9.23
N TYR A 31 -5.29 2.58 -9.27
CA TYR A 31 -5.49 3.79 -10.06
C TYR A 31 -4.68 3.69 -11.35
N GLU A 32 -4.84 4.68 -12.24
CA GLU A 32 -4.15 4.70 -13.53
C GLU A 32 -2.62 4.80 -13.37
N ASP A 33 -2.15 5.58 -12.39
CA ASP A 33 -0.74 5.94 -12.20
C ASP A 33 -0.14 5.41 -10.89
N HIS A 34 -0.95 4.89 -9.97
CA HIS A 34 -0.49 4.36 -8.69
C HIS A 34 -1.40 3.28 -8.12
N PHE A 35 -0.88 2.57 -7.12
CA PHE A 35 -1.67 1.65 -6.30
C PHE A 35 -1.72 2.19 -4.87
N LEU A 36 -2.90 2.11 -4.26
CA LEU A 36 -3.07 2.39 -2.83
C LEU A 36 -3.18 1.07 -2.08
N VAL A 37 -2.25 0.82 -1.17
CA VAL A 37 -2.27 -0.32 -0.26
C VAL A 37 -2.50 0.19 1.16
N ILE A 38 -3.62 -0.19 1.75
CA ILE A 38 -3.96 0.10 3.14
C ILE A 38 -3.81 -1.21 3.92
N VAL A 39 -3.09 -1.15 5.04
CA VAL A 39 -2.97 -2.26 6.00
C VAL A 39 -3.26 -1.69 7.38
N THR A 40 -4.36 -2.11 8.01
CA THR A 40 -4.80 -1.57 9.31
C THR A 40 -5.28 -2.66 10.25
N GLN A 41 -4.94 -2.55 11.54
CA GLN A 41 -5.29 -3.55 12.58
C GLN A 41 -6.32 -3.04 13.60
N ILE A 42 -6.50 -1.72 13.70
CA ILE A 42 -7.35 -1.10 14.73
C ILE A 42 -8.21 0.03 14.15
N GLY A 43 -8.46 0.01 12.84
CA GLY A 43 -9.21 1.05 12.13
C GLY A 43 -8.52 2.42 12.09
N SER A 44 -7.21 2.47 12.41
CA SER A 44 -6.40 3.68 12.29
C SER A 44 -5.82 3.83 10.90
N MET A 45 -5.62 5.07 10.45
CA MET A 45 -4.92 5.37 9.19
C MET A 45 -3.42 5.03 9.22
N GLY A 46 -2.79 5.09 10.40
CA GLY A 46 -1.36 4.80 10.56
C GLY A 46 -0.44 5.83 9.89
N THR A 47 0.74 5.36 9.47
CA THR A 47 1.74 6.16 8.74
C THR A 47 1.51 6.01 7.23
N ILE A 48 1.45 7.12 6.50
CA ILE A 48 1.33 7.12 5.04
C ILE A 48 2.73 7.21 4.44
N LEU A 49 3.07 6.20 3.63
CA LEU A 49 4.33 6.08 2.93
C LEU A 49 4.08 6.21 1.43
N HIS A 50 4.89 7.02 0.76
CA HIS A 50 4.91 7.11 -0.69
C HIS A 50 6.15 6.41 -1.23
N ALA A 51 5.93 5.32 -1.96
CA ALA A 51 6.97 4.58 -2.67
C ALA A 51 6.91 4.93 -4.17
N ARG A 52 8.05 5.33 -4.73
CA ARG A 52 8.19 5.63 -6.15
C ARG A 52 9.37 4.88 -6.74
N LYS A 53 9.22 4.38 -7.96
CA LYS A 53 10.35 3.86 -8.73
C LYS A 53 11.33 5.00 -8.99
N GLU A 54 12.62 4.79 -8.76
CA GLU A 54 13.64 5.75 -9.15
C GLU A 54 13.89 5.68 -10.65
N GLU A 55 14.01 6.85 -11.27
CA GLU A 55 14.34 6.98 -12.68
C GLU A 55 15.88 6.89 -12.82
N GLY A 56 16.37 5.83 -13.46
CA GLY A 56 17.80 5.57 -13.64
C GLY A 56 18.09 4.41 -14.58
N VAL A 57 19.36 4.27 -14.98
CA VAL A 57 19.84 3.29 -16.00
C VAL A 57 20.03 1.88 -15.43
N SER A 58 19.65 1.63 -14.17
CA SER A 58 19.79 0.31 -13.55
C SER A 58 18.81 -0.70 -14.15
N ILE A 59 19.31 -1.90 -14.44
CA ILE A 59 18.50 -3.06 -14.88
C ILE A 59 17.51 -3.48 -13.79
N ASN A 60 17.87 -3.24 -12.51
CA ASN A 60 17.02 -3.53 -11.37
C ASN A 60 16.34 -2.24 -10.89
N PRO A 61 14.99 -2.19 -10.83
CA PRO A 61 14.30 -1.01 -10.33
C PRO A 61 14.57 -0.84 -8.84
N THR A 62 15.04 0.34 -8.48
CA THR A 62 15.12 0.80 -7.10
C THR A 62 13.88 1.62 -6.76
N PHE A 63 13.45 1.57 -5.50
CA PHE A 63 12.30 2.32 -5.02
C PHE A 63 12.71 3.27 -3.91
N ASN A 64 12.42 4.54 -4.11
CA ASN A 64 12.51 5.54 -3.06
C ASN A 64 11.23 5.51 -2.23
N VAL A 65 11.35 5.44 -0.91
CA VAL A 65 10.22 5.45 0.02
C VAL A 65 10.36 6.64 0.95
N SER A 66 9.30 7.45 1.02
CA SER A 66 9.25 8.66 1.85
C SER A 66 8.00 8.65 2.74
N VAL A 67 8.12 9.18 3.96
CA VAL A 67 6.98 9.34 4.88
C VAL A 67 6.24 10.62 4.52
N THR A 68 5.02 10.49 4.02
CA THR A 68 4.14 11.63 3.72
C THR A 68 3.47 12.14 5.00
N PHE A 69 2.98 11.22 5.83
CA PHE A 69 2.27 11.54 7.08
C PHE A 69 2.53 10.47 8.15
N GLY A 70 2.54 10.86 9.43
CA GLY A 70 2.80 9.96 10.56
C GLY A 70 4.22 10.07 11.10
N LYS A 71 4.66 9.05 11.84
CA LYS A 71 5.99 9.02 12.47
C LYS A 71 7.09 8.86 11.44
N ARG A 72 8.18 9.61 11.60
CA ARG A 72 9.32 9.65 10.65
C ARG A 72 10.59 8.99 11.18
N ASP A 73 10.62 8.70 12.47
CA ASP A 73 11.75 8.14 13.23
C ASP A 73 11.70 6.61 13.33
N GLU A 74 10.91 5.95 12.48
CA GLU A 74 10.76 4.49 12.43
C GLU A 74 11.34 3.93 11.12
N PRO A 75 12.68 3.72 11.01
CA PRO A 75 13.33 3.31 9.76
C PRO A 75 12.87 1.94 9.27
N MET A 76 12.40 1.07 10.17
CA MET A 76 11.83 -0.23 9.82
C MET A 76 10.57 -0.10 8.97
N LEU A 77 9.71 0.90 9.20
CA LEU A 77 8.51 1.11 8.37
C LEU A 77 8.87 1.39 6.91
N VAL A 78 9.89 2.23 6.69
CA VAL A 78 10.40 2.55 5.36
C VAL A 78 11.00 1.31 4.69
N ALA A 79 11.74 0.49 5.44
CA ALA A 79 12.31 -0.76 4.93
C ALA A 79 11.22 -1.79 4.55
N CYS A 80 10.19 -1.96 5.38
CA CYS A 80 9.07 -2.86 5.12
C CYS A 80 8.27 -2.42 3.88
N ALA A 81 7.97 -1.13 3.74
CA ALA A 81 7.27 -0.62 2.57
C ALA A 81 8.05 -0.83 1.27
N ARG A 82 9.38 -0.68 1.32
CA ARG A 82 10.27 -0.99 0.19
C ARG A 82 10.22 -2.48 -0.20
N GLN A 83 10.30 -3.38 0.77
CA GLN A 83 10.17 -4.82 0.50
C GLN A 83 8.79 -5.18 -0.08
N LEU A 84 7.73 -4.54 0.43
CA LEU A 84 6.37 -4.77 -0.04
C LEU A 84 6.19 -4.36 -1.50
N ILE A 85 6.68 -3.18 -1.91
CA ILE A 85 6.57 -2.74 -3.31
C ILE A 85 7.46 -3.58 -4.25
N GLU A 86 8.64 -4.00 -3.79
CA GLU A 86 9.51 -4.93 -4.52
C GLU A 86 8.81 -6.26 -4.79
N PHE A 87 8.09 -6.80 -3.80
CA PHE A 87 7.32 -8.03 -3.92
C PHE A 87 6.13 -7.89 -4.88
N ILE A 88 5.36 -6.80 -4.77
CA ILE A 88 4.23 -6.54 -5.67
C ILE A 88 4.69 -6.48 -7.12
N ARG A 89 5.81 -5.80 -7.39
CA ARG A 89 6.41 -5.74 -8.74
C ARG A 89 6.72 -7.14 -9.28
N TYR A 90 7.25 -8.05 -8.47
CA TYR A 90 7.62 -9.39 -8.94
C TYR A 90 6.40 -10.24 -9.34
N LYS A 91 5.21 -9.95 -8.79
CA LYS A 91 3.97 -10.71 -9.05
C LYS A 91 3.03 -10.08 -10.09
N SER A 92 3.25 -8.83 -10.48
CA SER A 92 2.45 -8.11 -11.49
C SER A 92 3.09 -8.11 -12.89
N ILE A 93 4.06 -8.99 -13.16
CA ILE A 93 4.64 -9.23 -14.51
C ILE A 93 4.17 -10.60 -15.01
#